data_AF-A0AAW2AUR6-F1
#
_entry.id   AF-A0AAW2AUR6-F1
#
_cell.length_a   1.000
_cell.length_b   1.000
_cell.length_c   1.000
_cell.angle_alpha   90.00
_cell.angle_beta   90.00
_cell.angle_gamma   90.00
#
_symmetry.space_group_name_H-M   'P 1'
#
loop_
_entity.id
_entity.type
_entity.pdbx_description
1 polymer ?
#
loop_
_entity_poly.entity_id
_entity_poly.type
_entity_poly.pdbx_seq_one_letter_code
_entity_poly.pdbx_strand_id
1 'polypeptide(L)'
;MASLSLTTDLASWASHFQVKNNAVDNLLKILQKHGHTHLPSSARSLLKTPRHIPTMQKCGMEYLHYPLRQQLLNILKKYLAEEILDHDTINLSFSIDGLPLFKSSVKVM
;
A
#
# COMPACT_ATOMS: atom_id res chain seq x y z
N MET A 1 -10.72 -17.74 -19.20
CA MET A 1 -11.47 -16.96 -18.21
C MET A 1 -10.87 -17.25 -16.85
N ALA A 2 -10.12 -16.31 -16.26
CA ALA A 2 -9.50 -16.54 -14.96
C ALA A 2 -10.60 -16.60 -13.90
N SER A 3 -10.66 -17.69 -13.12
CA SER A 3 -11.55 -17.79 -11.98
C SER A 3 -11.23 -16.66 -11.00
N LEU A 4 -12.15 -15.73 -10.80
CA LEU A 4 -12.06 -14.73 -9.74
C LEU A 4 -12.02 -15.49 -8.40
N SER A 5 -10.93 -15.33 -7.65
CA SER A 5 -10.83 -15.95 -6.34
C SER A 5 -11.48 -15.03 -5.30
N LEU A 6 -12.05 -15.61 -4.25
CA LEU A 6 -12.57 -14.83 -3.13
C LEU A 6 -11.54 -13.81 -2.59
N THR A 7 -10.25 -14.15 -2.68
CA THR A 7 -9.13 -13.27 -2.33
C THR A 7 -9.09 -12.01 -3.21
N THR A 8 -9.27 -12.12 -4.53
CA THR A 8 -9.26 -10.96 -5.43
C THR A 8 -10.48 -10.07 -5.21
N ASP A 9 -11.65 -10.66 -4.96
CA ASP A 9 -12.88 -9.89 -4.73
C ASP A 9 -12.81 -9.13 -3.41
N LEU A 10 -12.31 -9.76 -2.34
CA LEU A 10 -12.10 -9.10 -1.05
C LEU A 10 -11.05 -7.99 -1.14
N ALA A 11 -9.96 -8.19 -1.89
CA ALA A 11 -8.93 -7.18 -2.10
C ALA A 11 -9.49 -5.96 -2.87
N SER A 12 -10.28 -6.22 -3.91
CA SER A 12 -10.95 -5.19 -4.70
C SER A 12 -11.97 -4.42 -3.86
N TRP A 13 -12.82 -5.12 -3.11
CA TRP A 13 -13.79 -4.53 -2.19
C TRP A 13 -13.13 -3.64 -1.14
N ALA A 14 -12.11 -4.15 -0.45
CA ALA A 14 -11.40 -3.40 0.58
C ALA A 14 -10.77 -2.12 0.01
N SER A 15 -10.20 -2.20 -1.19
CA SER A 15 -9.57 -1.05 -1.87
C SER A 15 -10.61 -0.07 -2.40
N HIS A 16 -11.72 -0.55 -2.94
CA HIS A 16 -12.78 0.29 -3.50
C HIS A 16 -13.45 1.13 -2.40
N PHE A 17 -13.78 0.50 -1.26
CA PHE A 17 -14.44 1.18 -0.14
C PHE A 17 -13.48 1.80 0.88
N GLN A 18 -12.16 1.79 0.60
CA GLN A 18 -11.14 2.33 1.51
C GLN A 18 -11.29 1.79 2.95
N VAL A 19 -11.55 0.49 3.07
CA VAL A 19 -11.82 -0.16 4.35
C VAL A 19 -10.56 -0.16 5.20
N LYS A 20 -10.67 0.27 6.46
CA LYS A 20 -9.53 0.28 7.39
C LYS A 20 -8.97 -1.14 7.57
N ASN A 21 -7.64 -1.26 7.57
CA ASN A 21 -6.94 -2.55 7.66
C ASN A 21 -7.37 -3.39 8.88
N ASN A 22 -7.65 -2.77 10.04
CA ASN A 22 -8.11 -3.49 11.23
C ASN A 22 -9.48 -4.19 11.03
N ALA A 23 -10.39 -3.58 10.26
CA ALA A 23 -11.68 -4.17 9.92
C ALA A 23 -11.51 -5.33 8.94
N VAL A 24 -10.64 -5.16 7.93
CA VAL A 24 -10.28 -6.24 6.99
C VAL A 24 -9.64 -7.41 7.73
N ASP A 25 -8.70 -7.17 8.65
CA ASP A 25 -8.05 -8.21 9.47
C ASP A 25 -9.08 -9.02 10.27
N ASN A 26 -10.03 -8.34 10.91
CA ASN A 26 -11.09 -9.00 11.68
C ASN A 26 -12.03 -9.81 10.77
N LEU A 27 -12.41 -9.27 9.60
CA LEU A 27 -13.21 -10.00 8.63
C LEU A 27 -12.50 -11.27 8.14
N LEU A 28 -11.21 -11.18 7.79
CA LEU A 28 -10.41 -12.32 7.34
C LEU A 28 -10.35 -13.43 8.40
N LYS A 29 -10.18 -13.06 9.68
CA LYS A 29 -10.23 -14.02 10.80
C LYS A 29 -11.59 -14.71 10.92
N ILE A 30 -12.68 -13.98 10.72
CA ILE A 30 -14.04 -14.56 10.71
C ILE A 30 -14.15 -15.56 9.55
N LEU A 31 -13.77 -15.17 8.34
CA LEU A 31 -13.85 -16.03 7.16
C LEU A 31 -13.01 -17.31 7.29
N GLN A 32 -11.80 -17.21 7.88
CA GLN A 32 -10.97 -18.38 8.18
C GLN A 32 -11.66 -19.36 9.13
N LYS A 33 -12.34 -18.87 10.17
CA LYS A 33 -13.12 -19.71 11.09
C LYS A 33 -14.28 -20.42 10.41
N HIS A 34 -14.80 -19.86 9.32
CA HIS A 34 -15.91 -20.42 8.54
C HIS A 34 -15.46 -21.18 7.28
N GLY A 35 -14.24 -21.73 7.27
CA GLY A 35 -13.79 -22.66 6.23
C GLY A 35 -12.96 -22.03 5.10
N HIS A 36 -12.73 -20.71 5.12
CA HIS A 36 -11.86 -20.05 4.15
C HIS A 36 -10.41 -19.99 4.65
N THR A 37 -9.84 -21.13 5.05
CA THR A 37 -8.49 -21.23 5.63
C THR A 37 -7.36 -20.83 4.67
N HIS A 38 -7.63 -20.80 3.37
CA HIS A 38 -6.71 -20.33 2.33
C HIS A 38 -6.56 -18.80 2.29
N LEU A 39 -7.46 -18.05 2.94
CA LEU A 39 -7.36 -16.59 2.97
C LEU A 39 -6.22 -16.13 3.89
N PRO A 40 -5.54 -15.03 3.57
CA PRO A 40 -4.52 -14.47 4.45
C PRO A 40 -5.11 -13.95 5.76
N SER A 41 -4.30 -13.89 6.81
CA SER A 41 -4.72 -13.41 8.14
C SER A 41 -4.67 -11.89 8.32
N SER A 42 -4.15 -11.16 7.32
CA SER A 42 -4.06 -9.70 7.38
C SER A 42 -4.35 -9.04 6.04
N ALA A 43 -4.88 -7.81 6.12
CA ALA A 43 -5.13 -6.89 5.03
C ALA A 43 -3.87 -6.66 4.19
N ARG A 44 -2.70 -6.54 4.85
CA ARG A 44 -1.41 -6.35 4.15
C ARG A 44 -1.10 -7.52 3.21
N SER A 45 -1.36 -8.74 3.65
CA SER A 45 -1.17 -9.95 2.84
C SER A 45 -2.27 -10.10 1.78
N LEU A 46 -3.51 -9.72 2.09
CA LEU A 46 -4.64 -9.70 1.14
C LEU A 46 -4.38 -8.73 -0.03
N LEU A 47 -3.97 -7.52 0.30
CA LEU A 47 -3.72 -6.43 -0.65
C LEU A 47 -2.36 -6.56 -1.36
N LYS A 48 -1.55 -7.58 -1.02
CA LYS A 48 -0.22 -7.83 -1.57
C LYS A 48 0.66 -6.58 -1.59
N THR A 49 0.63 -5.80 -0.51
CA THR A 49 1.47 -4.60 -0.42
C THR A 49 2.95 -5.03 -0.54
N PRO A 50 3.72 -4.46 -1.49
CA PRO A 50 5.11 -4.87 -1.70
C PRO A 50 5.92 -4.75 -0.41
N ARG A 51 6.62 -5.84 -0.04
CA ARG A 51 7.55 -5.85 1.12
C ARG A 51 8.97 -5.48 0.73
N HIS A 52 9.31 -5.73 -0.52
CA HIS A 52 10.59 -5.40 -1.10
C HIS A 52 10.35 -4.38 -2.20
N ILE A 53 10.98 -3.23 -2.09
CA ILE A 53 10.93 -2.19 -3.11
C ILE A 53 12.27 -2.26 -3.84
N PRO A 54 12.28 -2.41 -5.17
CA PRO A 54 13.52 -2.47 -5.92
C PRO A 54 14.29 -1.15 -5.74
N THR A 55 15.50 -1.26 -5.22
CA THR A 55 16.46 -0.17 -5.09
C THR A 55 17.58 -0.37 -6.10
N MET A 56 18.29 0.71 -6.42
CA MET A 56 19.50 0.67 -7.25
C MET A 56 20.66 1.38 -6.56
N GLN A 57 21.89 0.97 -6.86
CA GLN A 57 23.05 1.69 -6.38
C GLN A 57 23.32 2.91 -7.27
N LYS A 58 23.39 4.10 -6.66
CA LYS A 58 23.70 5.35 -7.36
C LYS A 58 24.56 6.24 -6.48
N CYS A 59 25.70 6.68 -7.01
CA CYS A 59 26.66 7.53 -6.29
C CYS A 59 27.09 6.96 -4.92
N GLY A 60 27.23 5.63 -4.82
CA GLY A 60 27.60 4.95 -3.56
C GLY A 60 26.47 4.87 -2.52
N MET A 61 25.23 5.19 -2.89
CA MET A 61 24.07 5.09 -2.02
C MET A 61 23.00 4.17 -2.62
N GLU A 62 22.24 3.53 -1.73
CA GLU A 62 21.01 2.87 -2.12
C GLU A 62 19.95 3.92 -2.49
N TYR A 63 19.49 3.86 -3.73
CA TYR A 63 18.58 4.82 -4.32
C TYR A 63 17.25 4.14 -4.65
N LEU A 64 16.16 4.78 -4.22
CA LEU A 64 14.80 4.41 -4.57
C LEU A 64 14.21 5.46 -5.54
N HIS A 65 13.79 5.03 -6.73
CA HIS A 65 13.01 5.89 -7.62
C HIS A 65 11.52 5.81 -7.28
N TYR A 66 10.94 6.91 -6.81
CA TYR A 66 9.49 7.02 -6.69
C TYR A 66 8.94 7.74 -7.94
N PRO A 67 8.09 7.10 -8.78
CA PRO A 67 7.56 7.70 -10.01
C PRO A 67 6.46 8.73 -9.72
N LEU A 68 6.80 9.76 -8.94
CA LEU A 68 5.88 10.70 -8.34
C LEU A 68 4.98 11.39 -9.37
N ARG A 69 5.56 11.87 -10.48
CA ARG A 69 4.83 12.52 -11.57
C ARG A 69 3.71 11.64 -12.11
N GLN A 70 4.03 10.38 -12.44
CA GLN A 70 3.05 9.45 -13.01
C GLN A 70 1.91 9.17 -12.02
N GLN A 71 2.24 9.02 -10.75
CA GLN A 71 1.25 8.78 -9.71
C GLN A 71 0.36 9.98 -9.46
N LEU A 72 0.92 11.20 -9.44
CA LEU A 72 0.13 12.43 -9.36
C LEU A 72 -0.82 12.56 -10.55
N LEU A 73 -0.35 12.29 -11.77
CA LEU A 73 -1.22 12.29 -12.95
C LEU A 73 -2.35 11.26 -12.84
N ASN A 74 -2.07 10.06 -12.31
CA ASN A 74 -3.10 9.04 -12.10
C ASN A 74 -4.13 9.45 -11.04
N ILE A 75 -3.74 10.23 -10.03
CA ILE A 75 -4.65 10.78 -9.02
C ILE A 75 -5.50 11.89 -9.63
N LEU A 76 -4.88 12.86 -10.31
CA LEU A 76 -5.58 14.01 -10.91
C LEU A 76 -6.63 13.57 -11.94
N LYS A 77 -6.37 12.50 -12.68
CA LYS A 77 -7.34 11.90 -13.63
C LYS A 77 -8.63 11.39 -12.99
N LYS A 78 -8.69 11.25 -11.65
CA LYS A 78 -9.90 10.80 -10.94
C LYS A 78 -10.87 11.94 -10.64
N TYR A 79 -10.44 13.18 -10.79
CA TYR A 79 -11.23 14.38 -10.52
C TYR A 79 -11.77 14.96 -11.83
N LEU A 80 -12.92 15.62 -11.78
CA LEU A 80 -13.43 16.38 -12.91
C LEU A 80 -12.58 17.64 -13.09
N ALA A 81 -12.41 18.10 -14.34
CA ALA A 81 -11.57 19.28 -14.63
C ALA A 81 -12.03 20.53 -13.86
N GLU A 82 -13.34 20.67 -13.66
CA GLU A 82 -13.96 21.76 -12.90
C GLU A 82 -13.56 21.76 -11.41
N GLU A 83 -13.28 20.60 -10.81
CA GLU A 83 -12.93 20.47 -9.39
C GLU A 83 -11.48 20.88 -9.09
N ILE A 84 -10.64 20.96 -10.12
CA ILE A 84 -9.20 21.26 -10.01
C ILE A 84 -8.80 22.54 -10.76
N LEU A 85 -9.77 23.22 -11.37
CA LEU A 85 -9.56 24.40 -12.21
C LEU A 85 -8.98 25.59 -11.43
N ASP A 86 -9.37 25.72 -10.16
CA ASP A 86 -8.89 26.77 -9.24
C ASP A 86 -7.63 26.37 -8.47
N HIS A 87 -7.02 25.22 -8.79
CA HIS A 87 -5.82 24.71 -8.14
C HIS A 87 -4.62 24.72 -9.10
N ASP A 88 -3.74 25.70 -8.94
CA ASP A 88 -2.49 25.84 -9.70
C ASP A 88 -1.27 25.19 -9.02
N THR A 89 -1.43 24.79 -7.74
CA THR A 89 -0.35 24.33 -6.88
C THR A 89 -0.68 23.00 -6.21
N ILE A 90 0.32 22.10 -6.14
CA ILE A 90 0.24 20.83 -5.42
C ILE A 90 1.25 20.88 -4.28
N ASN A 91 0.75 20.91 -3.05
CA ASN A 91 1.58 20.81 -1.85
C ASN A 91 1.88 19.35 -1.54
N LEU A 92 3.17 18.99 -1.57
CA LEU A 92 3.65 17.65 -1.28
C LEU A 92 4.34 17.63 0.08
N SER A 93 3.85 16.80 0.99
CA SER A 93 4.50 16.55 2.28
C SER A 93 5.13 15.16 2.28
N PHE A 94 6.43 15.10 2.51
CA PHE A 94 7.17 13.86 2.67
C PHE A 94 7.50 13.68 4.14
N SER A 95 6.90 12.68 4.76
CA SER A 95 7.20 12.30 6.14
C SER A 95 7.96 10.98 6.13
N ILE A 96 9.01 10.90 6.94
CA ILE A 96 9.74 9.67 7.19
C ILE A 96 9.32 9.21 8.59
N ASP A 97 8.53 8.15 8.65
CA ASP A 97 8.15 7.52 9.92
C ASP A 97 9.24 6.51 10.36
N GLY A 98 9.42 6.35 11.67
CA GLY A 98 10.32 5.33 12.21
C GLY A 98 11.81 5.59 12.06
N LEU A 99 12.27 6.84 12.18
CA LEU A 99 13.69 7.07 12.51
C LEU A 99 14.03 6.21 13.73
N PRO A 100 15.09 5.37 13.69
CA PRO A 100 15.42 4.54 14.83
C PRO A 100 15.72 5.45 16.02
N LEU A 101 14.83 5.47 17.02
CA LEU A 101 15.03 6.24 18.26
C LEU A 101 16.24 5.71 19.05
N PHE A 102 16.68 4.49 18.74
CA PHE A 102 17.82 3.83 19.35
C PHE A 102 18.63 3.15 18.26
N LYS A 103 19.96 3.27 18.31
CA LYS A 103 20.86 2.37 17.56
C LYS A 103 20.55 0.96 18.03
N SER A 104 19.95 0.13 17.20
CA SER A 104 19.88 -1.30 17.47
C SER A 104 21.29 -1.82 17.69
N SER A 105 21.58 -2.31 18.90
CA SER A 105 22.85 -2.91 19.27
C SER A 105 23.16 -4.03 18.28
N VAL A 106 24.30 -3.96 17.60
CA VAL A 106 24.78 -5.06 16.77
C VAL A 106 24.96 -6.26 17.69
N LYS A 107 24.14 -7.30 17.52
CA LYS A 107 24.42 -8.61 18.12
C LYS A 107 25.49 -9.24 17.23
N VAL A 108 26.75 -9.02 17.60
CA VAL A 108 27.87 -9.74 16.99
C VAL A 108 27.67 -11.21 17.34
N MET A 109 27.57 -12.05 16.30
CA MET A 109 27.63 -13.51 16.42
C MET A 109 29.09 -13.95 16.42
#